data_AF-A0A7C6RJG6-F1
#
_entry.id   AF-A0A7C6RJG6-F1
#
_cell.length_a   1.000
_cell.length_b   1.000
_cell.length_c   1.000
_cell.angle_alpha   90.00
_cell.angle_beta   90.00
_cell.angle_gamma   90.00
#
_symmetry.space_group_name_H-M   'P 1'
#
loop_
_entity.id
_entity.type
_entity.pdbx_description
1 polymer ?
#
loop_
_entity_poly.entity_id
_entity_poly.type
_entity_poly.pdbx_seq_one_letter_code
_entity_poly.pdbx_strand_id
1 'polypeptide(L)'
;MDRAHLVRLLEVLESGLVERRQVLRLSLLAALAGEHTLLIGSPGTAKSALARRIHLAFRDARYFERLLTRFTVPEELFGPLSIRALEEDRYERHVTGFLPDAEVAFIDEVFKANSAILNALLTLLNEREFDNGAGRLRCPLISVIGATNQVPDDEVAEAFFDRFLLRLVVGPVSPEGFRALLGLEGRREAQGVEVSGPDARPGALEMDGEGGGGLASAPGAELQFGTAERAALSAAARRVRMPAEVLERLSELRAWLAVEAYYVSDRRWVKIAHLLRTAAASEGRAAVAEWDLGLVPCCIAADPAAQQAVSDWLTSRLGIREAFSPPRLTRVVEAFEAQLKAEREANDLDYDEAGRLRFSAIDVAAGAADALRDPGPAGQAGALAGAIGDAKGGAAALRMTYARKRRYGRLHVAARTGQIDALLTRLAACRDELAAQQASLASWSGQALWADPRFVDLARQNLAGVALALDALAARARDARAGFEALPRLDADGSMPAPVEHEAFPD
;
A
#
# COMPACT_ATOMS: atom_id res chain seq x y z
N MET A 1 25.50 5.57 13.27
CA MET A 1 24.73 4.44 13.80
C MET A 1 24.91 3.29 12.83
N ASP A 2 25.32 2.13 13.33
CA ASP A 2 25.52 0.94 12.51
C ASP A 2 24.23 0.11 12.48
N ARG A 3 23.72 -0.19 11.28
CA ARG A 3 22.53 -1.04 11.07
C ARG A 3 22.67 -2.39 11.78
N ALA A 4 23.87 -2.96 11.83
CA ALA A 4 24.11 -4.25 12.47
C ALA A 4 23.85 -4.22 13.97
N HIS A 5 24.08 -3.07 14.63
CA HIS A 5 23.75 -2.87 16.03
C HIS A 5 22.24 -2.97 16.26
N LEU A 6 21.45 -2.26 15.46
CA LEU A 6 19.98 -2.26 15.58
C LEU A 6 19.38 -3.65 15.34
N VAL A 7 19.93 -4.42 14.39
CA VAL A 7 19.53 -5.82 14.15
C VAL A 7 19.72 -6.67 15.41
N ARG A 8 20.91 -6.61 16.03
CA ARG A 8 21.18 -7.36 17.27
C ARG A 8 20.27 -6.95 18.42
N LEU A 9 19.98 -5.66 18.55
CA LEU A 9 19.04 -5.18 19.57
C LEU A 9 17.63 -5.74 19.32
N LEU A 10 17.13 -5.68 18.08
CA LEU A 10 15.83 -6.24 17.72
C LEU A 10 15.76 -7.74 17.99
N GLU A 11 16.79 -8.52 17.68
CA GLU A 11 16.85 -9.95 17.98
C GLU A 11 16.68 -10.25 19.48
N VAL A 12 17.34 -9.47 20.35
CA VAL A 12 17.20 -9.61 21.80
C VAL A 12 15.79 -9.24 22.26
N LEU A 13 15.25 -8.12 21.78
CA LEU A 13 13.92 -7.63 22.17
C LEU A 13 12.79 -8.52 21.67
N GLU A 14 12.95 -9.14 20.50
CA GLU A 14 11.98 -10.05 19.88
C GLU A 14 11.97 -11.45 20.50
N SER A 15 13.00 -11.79 21.29
CA SER A 15 13.11 -13.08 21.93
C SER A 15 11.91 -13.36 22.85
N GLY A 16 11.32 -14.55 22.68
CA GLY A 16 10.15 -15.00 23.42
C GLY A 16 8.85 -14.27 23.09
N LEU A 17 8.80 -13.44 22.04
CA LEU A 17 7.55 -12.85 21.54
C LEU A 17 6.91 -13.75 20.48
N VAL A 18 5.63 -14.08 20.71
CA VAL A 18 4.79 -14.78 19.74
C VAL A 18 3.87 -13.77 19.07
N GLU A 19 3.96 -13.62 17.75
CA GLU A 19 3.07 -12.73 16.96
C GLU A 19 3.03 -11.26 17.41
N ARG A 20 4.09 -10.75 18.05
CA ARG A 20 4.20 -9.34 18.48
C ARG A 20 5.44 -8.63 17.95
N ARG A 21 6.22 -9.28 17.09
CA ARG A 21 7.48 -8.72 16.55
C ARG A 21 7.23 -7.40 15.81
N GLN A 22 6.23 -7.36 14.94
CA GLN A 22 5.90 -6.14 14.18
C GLN A 22 5.49 -4.99 15.11
N VAL A 23 4.65 -5.27 16.12
CA VAL A 23 4.22 -4.26 17.09
C VAL A 23 5.42 -3.69 17.85
N LEU A 24 6.36 -4.55 18.27
CA LEU A 24 7.58 -4.13 18.95
C LEU A 24 8.46 -3.27 18.04
N ARG A 25 8.72 -3.71 16.80
CA ARG A 25 9.54 -2.99 15.82
C ARG A 25 9.00 -1.59 15.55
N LEU A 26 7.71 -1.50 15.23
CA LEU A 26 7.07 -0.21 14.92
C LEU A 26 7.05 0.71 16.14
N SER A 27 6.74 0.19 17.32
CA SER A 27 6.78 0.99 18.55
C SER A 27 8.18 1.50 18.88
N LEU A 28 9.22 0.68 18.65
CA LEU A 28 10.61 1.10 18.79
C LEU A 28 10.97 2.18 17.76
N LEU A 29 10.55 2.03 16.49
CA LEU A 29 10.76 3.04 15.46
C LEU A 29 10.12 4.38 15.85
N ALA A 30 8.89 4.37 16.35
CA ALA A 30 8.25 5.59 16.86
C ALA A 30 9.05 6.20 18.01
N ALA A 31 9.51 5.39 18.97
CA ALA A 31 10.32 5.89 20.08
C ALA A 31 11.66 6.48 19.60
N LEU A 32 12.30 5.88 18.60
CA LEU A 32 13.51 6.44 17.96
C LEU A 32 13.25 7.73 17.20
N ALA A 33 12.05 7.89 16.64
CA ALA A 33 11.58 9.14 16.03
C ALA A 33 11.10 10.18 17.07
N GLY A 34 11.09 9.85 18.37
CA GLY A 34 10.58 10.72 19.43
C GLY A 34 9.05 10.84 19.44
N GLU A 35 8.35 9.90 18.83
CA GLU A 35 6.91 9.84 18.66
C GLU A 35 6.26 8.80 19.59
N HIS A 36 4.95 8.93 19.80
CA HIS A 36 4.17 8.07 20.70
C HIS A 36 3.42 6.99 19.94
N THR A 37 3.23 5.84 20.61
CA THR A 37 2.49 4.70 20.06
C THR A 37 1.27 4.39 20.91
N LEU A 38 0.15 4.11 20.27
CA LEU A 38 -1.07 3.62 20.90
C LEU A 38 -1.29 2.15 20.53
N LEU A 39 -1.42 1.30 21.54
CA LEU A 39 -1.74 -0.12 21.42
C LEU A 39 -3.24 -0.32 21.66
N ILE A 40 -3.94 -0.87 20.67
CA ILE A 40 -5.39 -1.04 20.70
C ILE A 40 -5.69 -2.53 20.69
N GLY A 41 -6.36 -3.03 21.73
CA GLY A 41 -6.69 -4.46 21.80
C GLY A 41 -7.20 -4.88 23.17
N SER A 42 -7.75 -6.08 23.26
CA SER A 42 -8.33 -6.60 24.51
C SER A 42 -7.30 -6.70 25.65
N PRO A 43 -7.74 -6.73 26.92
CA PRO A 43 -6.88 -7.06 28.06
C PRO A 43 -6.18 -8.42 27.87
N GLY A 44 -5.01 -8.59 28.50
CA GLY A 44 -4.25 -9.85 28.42
C GLY A 44 -3.46 -10.06 27.12
N THR A 45 -3.39 -9.09 26.22
CA THR A 45 -2.66 -9.16 24.93
C THR A 45 -1.17 -8.82 25.03
N ALA A 46 -0.60 -8.79 26.24
CA ALA A 46 0.80 -8.47 26.55
C ALA A 46 1.26 -7.03 26.20
N LYS A 47 0.35 -6.04 26.25
CA LYS A 47 0.63 -4.61 25.97
C LYS A 47 1.69 -4.01 26.92
N SER A 48 1.54 -4.23 28.22
CA SER A 48 2.53 -3.78 29.22
C SER A 48 3.90 -4.43 29.03
N ALA A 49 3.93 -5.72 28.70
CA ALA A 49 5.17 -6.45 28.45
C ALA A 49 5.91 -5.94 27.19
N LEU A 50 5.19 -5.45 26.17
CA LEU A 50 5.79 -4.79 25.01
C LEU A 50 6.43 -3.46 25.42
N ALA A 51 5.74 -2.65 26.23
CA ALA A 51 6.26 -1.37 26.69
C ALA A 51 7.53 -1.52 27.54
N ARG A 52 7.53 -2.48 28.47
CA ARG A 52 8.72 -2.82 29.27
C ARG A 52 9.89 -3.26 28.39
N ARG A 53 9.65 -4.05 27.33
CA ARG A 53 10.71 -4.42 26.37
C ARG A 53 11.25 -3.22 25.60
N ILE A 54 10.39 -2.32 25.12
CA ILE A 54 10.83 -1.13 24.39
C ILE A 54 11.68 -0.23 25.28
N HIS A 55 11.33 -0.11 26.57
CA HIS A 55 12.15 0.61 27.54
C HIS A 55 13.60 0.07 27.61
N LEU A 56 13.79 -1.26 27.56
CA LEU A 56 15.12 -1.89 27.60
C LEU A 56 16.04 -1.47 26.44
N ALA A 57 15.48 -0.91 25.36
CA ALA A 57 16.25 -0.38 24.23
C ALA A 57 17.06 0.89 24.58
N PHE A 58 16.74 1.56 25.69
CA PHE A 58 17.30 2.86 26.04
C PHE A 58 18.18 2.77 27.29
N ARG A 59 19.39 3.31 27.20
CA ARG A 59 20.37 3.28 28.30
C ARG A 59 19.95 4.24 29.41
N ASP A 60 19.97 3.76 30.65
CA ASP A 60 19.67 4.54 31.88
C ASP A 60 18.35 5.31 31.84
N ALA A 61 17.38 4.85 31.03
CA ALA A 61 16.08 5.49 30.91
C ALA A 61 15.21 5.18 32.15
N ARG A 62 14.57 6.19 32.74
CA ARG A 62 13.56 5.98 33.77
C ARG A 62 12.26 5.52 33.11
N TYR A 63 11.70 4.45 33.65
CA TYR A 63 10.44 3.87 33.20
C TYR A 63 9.32 4.20 34.16
N PHE A 64 8.22 4.73 33.63
CA PHE A 64 7.00 5.00 34.38
C PHE A 64 5.85 4.14 33.84
N GLU A 65 5.06 3.56 34.75
CA GLU A 65 3.90 2.74 34.39
C GLU A 65 2.70 3.09 35.27
N ARG A 66 1.54 3.30 34.64
CA ARG A 66 0.29 3.56 35.37
C ARG A 66 -0.93 3.10 34.57
N LEU A 67 -1.90 2.51 35.26
CA LEU A 67 -3.25 2.26 34.76
C LEU A 67 -4.14 3.46 35.08
N LEU A 68 -4.81 4.03 34.08
CA LEU A 68 -5.75 5.13 34.30
C LEU A 68 -7.17 4.62 34.50
N THR A 69 -7.85 5.27 35.43
CA THR A 69 -9.27 5.09 35.71
C THR A 69 -9.93 6.47 35.82
N ARG A 70 -11.26 6.50 35.82
CA ARG A 70 -12.02 7.74 36.05
C ARG A 70 -11.75 8.38 37.42
N PHE A 71 -11.17 7.63 38.35
CA PHE A 71 -10.84 8.08 39.70
C PHE A 71 -9.36 8.42 39.89
N THR A 72 -8.54 8.20 38.86
CA THR A 72 -7.11 8.51 38.93
C THR A 72 -6.92 10.00 39.16
N VAL A 73 -6.10 10.34 40.14
CA VAL A 73 -5.81 11.72 40.51
C VAL A 73 -4.49 12.20 39.89
N PRO A 74 -4.33 13.52 39.63
CA PRO A 74 -3.09 14.06 39.05
C PRO A 74 -1.82 13.69 39.82
N GLU A 75 -1.90 13.53 41.14
CA GLU A 75 -0.79 13.17 42.03
C GLU A 75 -0.19 11.79 41.69
N GLU A 76 -0.99 10.88 41.14
CA GLU A 76 -0.54 9.55 40.74
C GLU A 76 0.32 9.56 39.47
N LEU A 77 0.18 10.59 38.63
CA LEU A 77 0.89 10.71 37.35
C LEU A 77 2.00 11.74 37.41
N PHE A 78 1.75 12.88 38.06
CA PHE A 78 2.64 14.04 38.06
C PHE A 78 3.32 14.26 39.41
N GLY A 79 2.99 13.44 40.40
CA GLY A 79 3.56 13.50 41.74
C GLY A 79 2.78 14.40 42.70
N PRO A 80 2.93 14.18 44.02
CA PRO A 80 2.21 14.90 45.05
C PRO A 80 2.64 16.37 45.12
N LEU A 81 1.74 17.23 45.60
CA LEU A 81 2.09 18.62 45.92
C LEU A 81 3.11 18.67 47.06
N SER A 82 4.06 19.59 46.95
CA SER A 82 5.04 19.87 47.99
C SER A 82 4.36 20.63 49.13
N ILE A 83 4.29 20.02 50.31
CA ILE A 83 3.72 20.66 51.51
C ILE A 83 4.52 21.93 51.84
N ARG A 84 5.85 21.88 51.71
CA ARG A 84 6.73 23.05 51.95
C ARG A 84 6.48 24.18 50.97
N ALA A 85 6.26 23.86 49.69
CA ALA A 85 5.96 24.89 48.70
C ALA A 85 4.58 25.49 48.94
N LEU A 86 3.61 24.66 49.35
CA LEU A 86 2.26 25.09 49.66
C LEU A 86 2.21 26.01 50.90
N GLU A 87 3.03 25.75 51.92
CA GLU A 87 3.23 26.64 53.08
C GLU A 87 3.75 28.04 52.66
N GLU A 88 4.38 28.12 51.50
CA GLU A 88 4.91 29.36 50.90
C GLU A 88 4.03 29.87 49.73
N ASP A 89 2.74 29.49 49.69
CA ASP A 89 1.76 29.83 48.65
C ASP A 89 2.14 29.43 47.21
N ARG A 90 3.01 28.41 47.05
CA ARG A 90 3.44 27.86 45.76
C ARG A 90 2.87 26.47 45.49
N TYR A 91 2.17 26.33 44.37
CA TYR A 91 1.52 25.09 43.93
C TYR A 91 2.49 24.19 43.13
N GLU A 92 3.60 23.78 43.74
CA GLU A 92 4.62 22.94 43.09
C GLU A 92 4.49 21.45 43.46
N ARG A 93 4.75 20.56 42.50
CA ARG A 93 4.72 19.10 42.63
C ARG A 93 6.12 18.48 42.71
N HIS A 94 6.23 17.39 43.46
CA HIS A 94 7.40 16.51 43.47
C HIS A 94 7.34 15.51 42.33
N VAL A 95 8.04 15.81 41.23
CA VAL A 95 7.95 15.03 39.99
C VAL A 95 8.92 13.83 39.90
N THR A 96 9.85 13.68 40.84
CA THR A 96 10.86 12.60 40.82
C THR A 96 10.19 11.23 40.86
N GLY A 97 10.51 10.38 39.87
CA GLY A 97 9.92 9.04 39.74
C GLY A 97 8.50 9.02 39.15
N PHE A 98 7.97 10.18 38.74
CA PHE A 98 6.68 10.31 38.07
C PHE A 98 6.85 10.61 36.58
N LEU A 99 5.74 10.73 35.84
CA LEU A 99 5.76 10.91 34.39
C LEU A 99 6.62 12.10 33.90
N PRO A 100 6.64 13.29 34.55
CA PRO A 100 7.45 14.40 34.08
C PRO A 100 8.97 14.16 34.15
N ASP A 101 9.41 13.18 34.95
CA ASP A 101 10.81 12.78 35.10
C ASP A 101 11.18 11.53 34.29
N ALA A 102 10.21 10.87 33.63
CA ALA A 102 10.45 9.61 32.92
C ALA A 102 10.87 9.81 31.45
N GLU A 103 11.81 8.99 30.98
CA GLU A 103 12.20 8.90 29.57
C GLU A 103 11.24 8.01 28.77
N VAL A 104 10.71 6.93 29.36
CA VAL A 104 9.74 6.04 28.71
C VAL A 104 8.57 5.81 29.64
N ALA A 105 7.34 5.95 29.13
CA ALA A 105 6.16 5.69 29.92
C ALA A 105 5.18 4.72 29.25
N PHE A 106 4.60 3.83 30.04
CA PHE A 106 3.43 3.04 29.67
C PHE A 106 2.21 3.55 30.42
N ILE A 107 1.15 3.87 29.67
CA ILE A 107 -0.11 4.33 30.26
C ILE A 107 -1.23 3.45 29.75
N ASP A 108 -1.75 2.59 30.62
CA ASP A 108 -2.86 1.70 30.28
C ASP A 108 -4.20 2.42 30.48
N GLU A 109 -5.18 2.08 29.64
CA GLU A 109 -6.49 2.72 29.58
C GLU A 109 -6.41 4.26 29.47
N VAL A 110 -5.52 4.75 28.60
CA VAL A 110 -5.10 6.17 28.55
C VAL A 110 -6.25 7.17 28.35
N PHE A 111 -7.39 6.72 27.79
CA PHE A 111 -8.58 7.56 27.58
C PHE A 111 -9.57 7.57 28.76
N LYS A 112 -9.36 6.75 29.80
CA LYS A 112 -10.27 6.70 30.96
C LYS A 112 -9.99 7.76 32.04
N ALA A 113 -8.97 8.59 31.85
CA ALA A 113 -8.63 9.66 32.77
C ALA A 113 -9.60 10.86 32.71
N ASN A 114 -9.60 11.66 33.77
CA ASN A 114 -10.33 12.92 33.79
C ASN A 114 -9.71 13.98 32.85
N SER A 115 -10.48 15.02 32.53
CA SER A 115 -10.07 16.09 31.61
C SER A 115 -8.82 16.85 32.07
N ALA A 116 -8.61 17.03 33.37
CA ALA A 116 -7.42 17.70 33.91
C ALA A 116 -6.13 16.92 33.59
N ILE A 117 -6.17 15.59 33.76
CA ILE A 117 -5.06 14.71 33.40
C ILE A 117 -4.84 14.72 31.88
N LEU A 118 -5.89 14.57 31.07
CA LEU A 118 -5.76 14.57 29.61
C LEU A 118 -5.15 15.88 29.10
N ASN A 119 -5.56 17.04 29.63
CA ASN A 119 -4.99 18.33 29.26
C ASN A 119 -3.51 18.47 29.64
N ALA A 120 -3.13 18.04 30.84
CA ALA A 120 -1.73 18.04 31.24
C ALA A 120 -0.88 17.09 30.37
N LEU A 121 -1.43 15.92 30.01
CA LEU A 121 -0.79 14.99 29.07
C LEU A 121 -0.68 15.58 27.67
N LEU A 122 -1.67 16.34 27.18
CA LEU A 122 -1.58 17.00 25.86
C LEU A 122 -0.34 17.90 25.75
N THR A 123 -0.07 18.72 26.78
CA THR A 123 1.11 19.61 26.83
C THR A 123 2.39 18.78 26.94
N LEU A 124 2.44 17.81 27.85
CA LEU A 124 3.62 16.97 28.09
C LEU A 124 4.00 16.13 26.85
N LEU A 125 3.02 15.54 26.18
CA LEU A 125 3.22 14.73 24.97
C LEU A 125 3.57 15.58 23.74
N ASN A 126 3.19 16.86 23.68
CA ASN A 126 3.47 17.70 22.53
C ASN A 126 4.76 18.52 22.69
N GLU A 127 4.84 19.27 23.78
CA GLU A 127 5.90 20.26 24.00
C GLU A 127 7.07 19.65 24.75
N ARG A 128 6.92 18.45 25.32
CA ARG A 128 7.87 17.83 26.26
C ARG A 128 8.09 18.75 27.46
N GLU A 129 7.02 19.41 27.89
CA GLU A 129 7.02 20.35 29.00
C GLU A 129 5.84 20.11 29.92
N PHE A 130 6.05 20.36 31.21
CA PHE A 130 5.05 20.20 32.26
C PHE A 130 4.94 21.49 33.07
N ASP A 131 3.74 22.05 33.15
CA ASP A 131 3.46 23.22 33.97
C ASP A 131 3.40 22.79 35.45
N ASN A 132 4.35 23.28 36.25
CA ASN A 132 4.49 22.94 37.66
C ASN A 132 4.42 24.21 38.52
N GLY A 133 3.22 24.53 39.02
CA GLY A 133 2.95 25.79 39.69
C GLY A 133 3.11 26.96 38.72
N ALA A 134 3.93 27.96 39.09
CA ALA A 134 4.24 29.12 38.24
C ALA A 134 5.36 28.85 37.22
N GLY A 135 6.07 27.72 37.34
CA GLY A 135 7.19 27.36 36.48
C GLY A 135 6.82 26.30 35.44
N ARG A 136 7.68 26.16 34.43
CA ARG A 136 7.56 25.10 33.43
C ARG A 136 8.82 24.23 33.45
N LEU A 137 8.62 22.92 33.52
CA LEU A 137 9.69 21.92 33.57
C LEU A 137 9.83 21.24 32.21
N ARG A 138 11.07 21.07 31.74
CA ARG A 138 11.35 20.26 30.55
C ARG A 138 11.39 18.79 30.93
N CYS A 139 10.60 17.97 30.24
CA CYS A 139 10.54 16.53 30.45
C CYS A 139 11.55 15.79 29.55
N PRO A 140 12.29 14.78 30.05
CA PRO A 140 13.26 13.99 29.27
C PRO A 140 12.59 12.94 28.36
N LEU A 141 11.26 12.94 28.31
CA LEU A 141 10.41 11.96 27.64
C LEU A 141 10.85 11.69 26.19
N ILE A 142 11.17 10.42 25.92
CA ILE A 142 11.46 9.85 24.61
C ILE A 142 10.15 9.46 23.94
N SER A 143 9.36 8.63 24.61
CA SER A 143 8.11 8.09 24.08
C SER A 143 7.15 7.64 25.18
N VAL A 144 5.89 7.57 24.78
CA VAL A 144 4.78 7.07 25.59
C VAL A 144 4.10 6.01 24.75
N ILE A 145 3.86 4.89 25.41
CA ILE A 145 3.14 3.76 24.87
C ILE A 145 1.81 3.75 25.60
N GLY A 146 0.79 4.28 24.94
CA GLY A 146 -0.57 4.24 25.45
C GLY A 146 -1.19 2.88 25.13
N ALA A 147 -2.07 2.39 26.00
CA ALA A 147 -2.94 1.27 25.69
C ALA A 147 -4.41 1.64 25.89
N THR A 148 -5.26 1.07 25.05
CA THR A 148 -6.72 1.15 25.17
C THR A 148 -7.35 -0.12 24.62
N ASN A 149 -8.57 -0.41 25.03
CA ASN A 149 -9.34 -1.51 24.44
C ASN A 149 -10.15 -1.05 23.21
N GLN A 150 -10.52 0.23 23.16
CA GLN A 150 -11.34 0.81 22.10
C GLN A 150 -10.82 2.19 21.70
N VAL A 151 -11.08 2.57 20.45
CA VAL A 151 -10.86 3.94 19.98
C VAL A 151 -11.87 4.85 20.69
N PRO A 152 -11.45 6.03 21.18
CA PRO A 152 -12.39 6.94 21.83
C PRO A 152 -13.34 7.61 20.83
N ASP A 153 -14.57 7.91 21.27
CA ASP A 153 -15.62 8.53 20.47
C ASP A 153 -15.88 10.01 20.81
N ASP A 154 -15.20 10.57 21.82
CA ASP A 154 -15.39 11.96 22.27
C ASP A 154 -14.31 12.93 21.72
N GLU A 155 -14.69 14.20 21.44
CA GLU A 155 -13.83 15.20 20.81
C GLU A 155 -12.52 15.49 21.58
N VAL A 156 -12.58 15.48 22.92
CA VAL A 156 -11.39 15.73 23.76
C VAL A 156 -10.40 14.59 23.61
N ALA A 157 -10.90 13.35 23.65
CA ALA A 157 -10.11 12.17 23.42
C ALA A 157 -9.63 12.07 21.97
N GLU A 158 -10.34 12.57 20.95
CA GLU A 158 -9.83 12.66 19.58
C GLU A 158 -8.58 13.54 19.47
N ALA A 159 -8.58 14.73 20.10
CA ALA A 159 -7.42 15.63 20.10
C ALA A 159 -6.19 15.02 20.80
N PHE A 160 -6.44 14.19 21.82
CA PHE A 160 -5.43 13.42 22.53
C PHE A 160 -4.98 12.19 21.74
N PHE A 161 -5.90 11.52 21.06
CA PHE A 161 -5.66 10.41 20.15
C PHE A 161 -4.80 10.83 18.95
N ASP A 162 -4.90 12.08 18.50
CA ASP A 162 -4.01 12.62 17.48
C ASP A 162 -2.52 12.70 17.94
N ARG A 163 -2.25 12.66 19.26
CA ARG A 163 -0.88 12.70 19.79
C ARG A 163 -0.11 11.40 19.62
N PHE A 164 -0.81 10.30 19.41
CA PHE A 164 -0.22 9.02 19.07
C PHE A 164 -0.10 8.91 17.55
N LEU A 165 1.15 8.93 17.06
CA LEU A 165 1.42 8.82 15.63
C LEU A 165 1.07 7.41 15.15
N LEU A 166 1.66 6.40 15.81
CA LEU A 166 1.39 5.00 15.49
C LEU A 166 0.20 4.47 16.28
N ARG A 167 -0.70 3.78 15.56
CA ARG A 167 -1.89 3.15 16.10
C ARG A 167 -1.85 1.66 15.71
N LEU A 168 -1.48 0.82 16.66
CA LEU A 168 -1.18 -0.58 16.42
C LEU A 168 -2.24 -1.46 17.08
N VAL A 169 -2.90 -2.28 16.28
CA VAL A 169 -3.89 -3.25 16.77
C VAL A 169 -3.19 -4.50 17.27
N VAL A 170 -3.47 -4.90 18.51
CA VAL A 170 -2.91 -6.07 19.17
C VAL A 170 -4.03 -7.06 19.46
N GLY A 171 -4.21 -8.05 18.57
CA GLY A 171 -5.18 -9.13 18.75
C GLY A 171 -4.66 -10.27 19.63
N PRO A 172 -5.53 -11.21 20.06
CA PRO A 172 -5.08 -12.46 20.67
C PRO A 172 -4.15 -13.23 19.73
N VAL A 173 -3.33 -14.12 20.28
CA VAL A 173 -2.48 -15.00 19.46
C VAL A 173 -3.34 -15.97 18.66
N SER A 174 -2.90 -16.32 17.46
CA SER A 174 -3.54 -17.37 16.66
C SER A 174 -3.53 -18.73 17.39
N PRO A 175 -4.34 -19.71 16.97
CA PRO A 175 -4.27 -21.07 17.51
C PRO A 175 -2.88 -21.69 17.43
N GLU A 176 -2.12 -21.43 16.35
CA GLU A 176 -0.75 -21.85 16.17
C GLU A 176 0.19 -21.14 17.15
N GLY A 177 0.03 -19.82 17.29
CA GLY A 177 0.77 -18.99 18.23
C GLY A 177 0.51 -19.40 19.69
N PHE A 178 -0.72 -19.80 20.02
CA PHE A 178 -1.09 -20.25 21.36
C PHE A 178 -0.25 -21.44 21.83
N ARG A 179 -0.02 -22.43 20.95
CA ARG A 179 0.87 -23.57 21.26
C ARG A 179 2.30 -23.12 21.52
N ALA A 180 2.81 -22.17 20.72
CA ALA A 180 4.14 -21.61 20.91
C ALA A 180 4.24 -20.84 22.24
N LEU A 181 3.19 -20.11 22.63
CA LEU A 181 3.12 -19.37 23.88
C LEU A 181 3.20 -20.32 25.09
N LEU A 182 2.37 -21.36 25.12
CA LEU A 182 2.39 -22.37 26.20
C LEU A 182 3.73 -23.12 26.28
N GLY A 183 4.34 -23.40 25.12
CA GLY A 183 5.66 -24.03 25.06
C GLY A 183 6.79 -23.14 25.62
N LEU A 184 6.64 -21.82 25.60
CA LEU A 184 7.58 -20.89 26.24
C LEU A 184 7.41 -20.84 27.76
N GLU A 185 6.18 -20.94 28.27
CA GLU A 185 5.89 -21.01 29.71
C GLU A 185 6.44 -22.31 30.33
N GLY A 186 6.21 -23.46 29.69
CA GLY A 186 6.73 -24.74 30.21
C GLY A 186 8.27 -24.81 30.25
N ARG A 187 8.98 -24.07 29.37
CA ARG A 187 10.44 -23.96 29.44
C ARG A 187 10.92 -23.06 30.59
N ARG A 188 10.13 -22.07 31.00
CA ARG A 188 10.43 -21.18 32.13
C ARG A 188 10.31 -21.92 33.46
N GLU A 189 9.23 -22.70 33.62
CA GLU A 189 9.05 -23.53 34.82
C GLU A 189 10.20 -24.54 34.98
N ALA A 190 10.66 -25.14 33.89
CA ALA A 190 11.80 -26.06 33.92
C ALA A 190 13.15 -25.38 34.27
N GLN A 191 13.31 -24.07 34.00
CA GLN A 191 14.54 -23.31 34.29
C GLN A 191 14.50 -22.58 35.65
N GLY A 192 13.33 -22.43 36.27
CA GLY A 192 13.15 -21.73 37.56
C GLY A 192 13.18 -22.62 38.82
N VAL A 193 13.44 -23.93 38.70
CA VAL A 193 13.41 -24.88 39.83
C VAL A 193 14.77 -25.11 40.51
N GLU A 194 15.85 -24.46 40.07
CA GLU A 194 17.12 -24.50 40.81
C GLU A 194 17.26 -23.33 41.79
N VAL A 195 17.31 -23.70 43.08
CA VAL A 195 17.63 -22.95 44.31
C VAL A 195 16.44 -22.41 45.13
N SER A 196 15.93 -23.25 46.04
CA SER A 196 15.35 -22.83 47.31
C SER A 196 16.28 -23.24 48.46
N GLY A 197 16.92 -22.27 49.09
CA GLY A 197 17.51 -22.40 50.44
C GLY A 197 16.64 -21.61 51.43
N PRO A 198 16.38 -22.10 52.66
CA PRO A 198 15.37 -21.53 53.52
C PRO A 198 15.98 -20.49 54.48
N ASP A 199 15.98 -19.21 54.12
CA ASP A 199 15.89 -18.09 55.08
C ASP A 199 15.90 -16.72 54.38
N ALA A 200 14.75 -16.03 54.33
CA ALA A 200 14.67 -14.57 54.30
C ALA A 200 13.22 -14.10 54.57
N ARG A 201 13.08 -13.18 55.52
CA ARG A 201 11.82 -12.65 56.05
C ARG A 201 11.13 -11.66 55.08
N PRO A 202 9.79 -11.49 55.14
CA PRO A 202 9.04 -10.64 54.22
C PRO A 202 8.99 -9.19 54.72
N GLY A 203 9.09 -8.21 53.81
CA GLY A 203 9.02 -6.80 54.18
C GLY A 203 9.25 -5.78 53.07
N ALA A 204 8.52 -5.87 51.95
CA ALA A 204 8.19 -4.73 51.10
C ALA A 204 6.91 -5.08 50.33
N LEU A 205 5.93 -4.18 50.34
CA LEU A 205 4.61 -4.37 49.74
C LEU A 205 4.76 -4.56 48.22
N GLU A 206 4.70 -5.81 47.79
CA GLU A 206 4.48 -6.21 46.41
C GLU A 206 3.07 -5.76 46.03
N MET A 207 2.98 -4.86 45.05
CA MET A 207 1.76 -4.67 44.29
C MET A 207 1.74 -5.75 43.21
N ASP A 208 1.00 -6.82 43.51
CA ASP A 208 0.67 -7.89 42.58
C ASP A 208 -0.06 -7.34 41.35
N GLY A 209 0.71 -7.12 40.28
CA GLY A 209 0.20 -7.03 38.92
C GLY A 209 0.37 -8.38 38.24
N GLU A 210 -0.67 -9.23 38.31
CA GLU A 210 -0.78 -10.43 37.50
C GLU A 210 -0.64 -10.08 36.01
N GLY A 211 0.49 -10.48 35.42
CA GLY A 211 0.80 -10.18 34.02
C GLY A 211 2.12 -10.82 33.63
N GLY A 212 2.16 -12.16 33.59
CA GLY A 212 3.32 -13.00 33.26
C GLY A 212 3.83 -12.84 31.82
N GLY A 213 4.22 -11.64 31.41
CA GLY A 213 4.96 -11.39 30.18
C GLY A 213 6.45 -11.36 30.47
N GLY A 214 7.10 -12.53 30.48
CA GLY A 214 8.52 -12.67 30.82
C GLY A 214 9.41 -11.61 30.16
N LEU A 215 10.15 -10.91 31.02
CA LEU A 215 11.15 -9.90 30.65
C LEU A 215 12.21 -10.60 29.80
N ALA A 216 12.46 -10.08 28.58
CA ALA A 216 13.64 -10.46 27.83
C ALA A 216 14.88 -10.17 28.69
N SER A 217 15.94 -10.97 28.56
CA SER A 217 17.22 -10.62 29.19
C SER A 217 17.60 -9.21 28.73
N ALA A 218 17.89 -8.31 29.67
CA ALA A 218 18.24 -6.94 29.32
C ALA A 218 19.39 -6.94 28.30
N PRO A 219 19.26 -6.21 27.18
CA PRO A 219 20.35 -6.10 26.22
C PRO A 219 21.56 -5.49 26.95
N GLY A 220 22.77 -5.96 26.63
CA GLY A 220 23.98 -5.37 27.19
C GLY A 220 24.01 -3.85 26.95
N ALA A 221 24.58 -3.08 27.88
CA ALA A 221 24.58 -1.61 27.80
C ALA A 221 25.15 -1.05 26.48
N GLU A 222 26.01 -1.80 25.82
CA GLU A 222 26.58 -1.52 24.50
C GLU A 222 25.55 -1.55 23.37
N LEU A 223 24.46 -2.32 23.52
CA LEU A 223 23.37 -2.45 22.56
C LEU A 223 22.23 -1.43 22.77
N GLN A 224 22.25 -0.72 23.90
CA GLN A 224 21.22 0.23 24.28
C GLN A 224 21.53 1.63 23.74
N PHE A 225 20.48 2.34 23.32
CA PHE A 225 20.58 3.71 22.82
C PHE A 225 20.76 4.73 23.94
N GLY A 226 21.91 5.40 23.94
CA GLY A 226 22.13 6.60 24.75
C GLY A 226 21.57 7.87 24.12
N THR A 227 21.55 8.96 24.88
CA THR A 227 21.06 10.28 24.41
C THR A 227 21.84 10.80 23.20
N ALA A 228 23.17 10.62 23.17
CA ALA A 228 24.01 11.05 22.05
C ALA A 228 23.69 10.30 20.74
N GLU A 229 23.45 8.98 20.82
CA GLU A 229 23.14 8.16 19.65
C GLU A 229 21.76 8.50 19.08
N ARG A 230 20.77 8.74 19.94
CA ARG A 230 19.43 9.22 19.52
C ARG A 230 19.50 10.60 18.86
N ALA A 231 20.27 11.52 19.44
CA ALA A 231 20.49 12.84 18.84
C ALA A 231 21.18 12.74 17.46
N ALA A 232 22.16 11.85 17.33
CA ALA A 232 22.82 11.57 16.06
C ALA A 232 21.86 10.96 15.02
N LEU A 233 21.00 10.03 15.42
CA LEU A 233 19.96 9.46 14.55
C LEU A 233 18.96 10.54 14.10
N SER A 234 18.47 11.38 15.02
CA SER A 234 17.57 12.48 14.69
C SER A 234 18.21 13.46 13.70
N ALA A 235 19.50 13.79 13.89
CA ALA A 235 20.25 14.62 12.96
C ALA A 235 20.44 13.95 11.59
N ALA A 236 20.68 12.64 11.55
CA ALA A 236 20.77 11.87 10.31
C ALA A 236 19.42 11.83 9.57
N ALA A 237 18.31 11.59 10.27
CA ALA A 237 16.96 11.59 9.72
C ALA A 237 16.63 12.93 9.03
N ARG A 238 17.04 14.06 9.61
CA ARG A 238 16.85 15.38 8.96
C ARG A 238 17.57 15.54 7.62
N ARG A 239 18.64 14.77 7.38
CA ARG A 239 19.42 14.79 6.13
C ARG A 239 18.92 13.80 5.09
N VAL A 240 18.07 12.84 5.47
CA VAL A 240 17.47 11.90 4.52
C VAL A 240 16.58 12.66 3.55
N ARG A 241 16.80 12.44 2.25
CA ARG A 241 16.01 13.04 1.19
C ARG A 241 14.63 12.38 1.09
N MET A 242 13.62 13.19 0.79
CA MET A 242 12.30 12.73 0.34
C MET A 242 12.26 12.90 -1.18
N PRO A 243 12.34 11.82 -1.96
CA PRO A 243 12.18 11.89 -3.42
C PRO A 243 10.84 12.51 -3.82
N ALA A 244 10.76 13.10 -5.01
CA ALA A 244 9.55 13.76 -5.49
C ALA A 244 8.39 12.75 -5.60
N GLU A 245 8.69 11.55 -6.05
CA GLU A 245 7.76 10.43 -6.21
C GLU A 245 7.09 10.07 -4.88
N VAL A 246 7.84 10.06 -3.78
CA VAL A 246 7.30 9.80 -2.44
C VAL A 246 6.39 10.93 -1.98
N LEU A 247 6.77 12.18 -2.26
CA LEU A 247 5.95 13.35 -1.91
C LEU A 247 4.65 13.39 -2.70
N GLU A 248 4.71 13.12 -4.02
CA GLU A 248 3.54 13.02 -4.89
C GLU A 248 2.58 11.94 -4.41
N ARG A 249 3.08 10.74 -4.07
CA ARG A 249 2.25 9.66 -3.52
C ARG A 249 1.58 10.04 -2.19
N LEU A 250 2.28 10.76 -1.31
CA LEU A 250 1.69 11.27 -0.06
C LEU A 250 0.61 12.34 -0.34
N SER A 251 0.83 13.21 -1.33
CA SER A 251 -0.16 14.20 -1.76
C SER A 251 -1.41 13.57 -2.36
N GLU A 252 -1.25 12.56 -3.22
CA GLU A 252 -2.35 11.78 -3.78
C GLU A 252 -3.12 11.04 -2.68
N LEU A 253 -2.40 10.43 -1.72
CA LEU A 253 -3.02 9.73 -0.59
C LEU A 253 -3.84 10.70 0.26
N ARG A 254 -3.31 11.90 0.53
CA ARG A 254 -4.05 12.95 1.24
C ARG A 254 -5.34 13.34 0.51
N ALA A 255 -5.28 13.50 -0.80
CA ALA A 255 -6.45 13.84 -1.61
C ALA A 255 -7.49 12.71 -1.57
N TRP A 256 -7.06 11.46 -1.69
CA TRP A 256 -7.95 10.30 -1.59
C TRP A 256 -8.60 10.17 -0.21
N LEU A 257 -7.83 10.31 0.88
CA LEU A 257 -8.37 10.28 2.25
C LEU A 257 -9.44 11.35 2.49
N ALA A 258 -9.27 12.55 1.90
CA ALA A 258 -10.28 13.60 1.98
C ALA A 258 -11.60 13.22 1.29
N VAL A 259 -11.55 12.45 0.20
CA VAL A 259 -12.74 11.92 -0.49
C VAL A 259 -13.41 10.84 0.35
N GLU A 260 -12.63 9.98 1.00
CA GLU A 260 -13.12 8.92 1.89
C GLU A 260 -13.55 9.44 3.29
N ALA A 261 -13.58 10.76 3.49
CA ALA A 261 -13.91 11.42 4.75
C ALA A 261 -12.99 11.08 5.94
N TYR A 262 -11.75 10.65 5.67
CA TYR A 262 -10.72 10.48 6.70
C TYR A 262 -9.90 11.76 6.85
N TYR A 263 -10.11 12.47 7.96
CA TYR A 263 -9.32 13.67 8.27
C TYR A 263 -7.95 13.32 8.88
N VAL A 264 -6.89 13.87 8.28
CA VAL A 264 -5.50 13.78 8.78
C VAL A 264 -4.92 15.18 8.85
N SER A 265 -4.50 15.61 10.05
CA SER A 265 -3.95 16.95 10.27
C SER A 265 -2.61 17.15 9.54
N ASP A 266 -2.32 18.39 9.13
CA ASP A 266 -1.01 18.73 8.52
C ASP A 266 0.16 18.39 9.44
N ARG A 267 -0.03 18.57 10.76
CA ARG A 267 0.95 18.17 11.79
C ARG A 267 1.25 16.67 11.71
N ARG A 268 0.24 15.83 11.55
CA ARG A 268 0.41 14.38 11.42
C ARG A 268 1.20 14.03 10.16
N TRP A 269 0.97 14.68 9.02
CA TRP A 269 1.76 14.49 7.81
C TRP A 269 3.26 14.83 8.01
N VAL A 270 3.56 15.92 8.71
CA VAL A 270 4.95 16.28 9.04
C VAL A 270 5.60 15.21 9.91
N LYS A 271 4.87 14.66 10.89
CA LYS A 271 5.34 13.57 11.75
C LYS A 271 5.55 12.26 10.98
N ILE A 272 4.65 11.92 10.05
CA ILE A 272 4.78 10.78 9.13
C ILE A 272 6.07 10.93 8.32
N ALA A 273 6.31 12.11 7.72
CA ALA A 273 7.54 12.36 6.97
C ALA A 273 8.79 12.21 7.86
N HIS A 274 8.74 12.65 9.12
CA HIS A 274 9.84 12.45 10.07
C HIS A 274 10.06 10.97 10.40
N LEU A 275 8.99 10.19 10.59
CA LEU A 275 9.04 8.75 10.84
C LEU A 275 9.69 8.01 9.66
N LEU A 276 9.25 8.29 8.43
CA LEU A 276 9.81 7.70 7.20
C LEU A 276 11.31 8.00 7.06
N ARG A 277 11.72 9.24 7.33
CA ARG A 277 13.14 9.63 7.34
C ARG A 277 13.93 8.92 8.43
N THR A 278 13.34 8.73 9.61
CA THR A 278 13.98 7.98 10.71
C THR A 278 14.13 6.50 10.36
N ALA A 279 13.13 5.90 9.72
CA ALA A 279 13.20 4.53 9.20
C ALA A 279 14.36 4.37 8.22
N ALA A 280 14.47 5.27 7.24
CA ALA A 280 15.56 5.28 6.28
C ALA A 280 16.94 5.53 6.93
N ALA A 281 17.05 6.51 7.82
CA ALA A 281 18.30 6.85 8.50
C ALA A 281 18.81 5.71 9.40
N SER A 282 17.91 5.04 10.13
CA SER A 282 18.27 3.92 11.01
C SER A 282 18.78 2.69 10.23
N GLU A 283 18.40 2.58 8.95
CA GLU A 283 18.90 1.57 8.02
C GLU A 283 20.11 2.04 7.19
N GLY A 284 20.59 3.27 7.41
CA GLY A 284 21.74 3.84 6.69
C GLY A 284 21.44 4.35 5.28
N ARG A 285 20.15 4.51 4.92
CA ARG A 285 19.72 5.00 3.61
C ARG A 285 19.73 6.53 3.56
N ALA A 286 20.21 7.09 2.44
CA ALA A 286 20.25 8.54 2.22
C ALA A 286 18.93 9.13 1.68
N ALA A 287 17.99 8.28 1.28
CA ALA A 287 16.67 8.66 0.80
C ALA A 287 15.60 7.66 1.27
N VAL A 288 14.38 8.17 1.45
CA VAL A 288 13.19 7.35 1.66
C VAL A 288 12.85 6.59 0.38
N ALA A 289 12.59 5.29 0.49
CA ALA A 289 12.15 4.46 -0.61
C ALA A 289 10.62 4.50 -0.72
N GLU A 290 10.05 4.33 -1.91
CA GLU A 290 8.60 4.25 -2.09
C GLU A 290 7.94 3.19 -1.20
N TRP A 291 8.60 2.04 -1.04
CA TRP A 291 8.10 0.94 -0.21
C TRP A 291 8.04 1.26 1.29
N ASP A 292 8.77 2.29 1.77
CA ASP A 292 8.65 2.77 3.16
C ASP A 292 7.25 3.32 3.46
N LEU A 293 6.47 3.68 2.42
CA LEU A 293 5.08 4.10 2.56
C LEU A 293 4.20 2.99 3.16
N GLY A 294 4.65 1.74 3.19
CA GLY A 294 4.00 0.67 3.95
C GLY A 294 3.88 0.93 5.46
N LEU A 295 4.60 1.92 6.02
CA LEU A 295 4.45 2.37 7.41
C LEU A 295 3.24 3.30 7.62
N VAL A 296 2.76 3.93 6.55
CA VAL A 296 1.73 4.98 6.60
C VAL A 296 0.34 4.49 7.04
N PRO A 297 -0.13 3.26 6.69
CA PRO A 297 -1.45 2.78 7.13
C PRO A 297 -1.69 2.90 8.63
N CYS A 298 -0.74 2.42 9.45
CA CYS A 298 -0.83 2.48 10.90
C CYS A 298 -0.60 3.89 11.50
N CYS A 299 -0.21 4.86 10.67
CA CYS A 299 -0.14 6.27 11.04
C CYS A 299 -1.44 7.03 10.75
N ILE A 300 -2.29 6.52 9.86
CA ILE A 300 -3.53 7.20 9.46
C ILE A 300 -4.70 6.66 10.27
N ALA A 301 -4.88 5.35 10.26
CA ALA A 301 -6.07 4.70 10.79
C ALA A 301 -5.75 3.86 12.04
N ALA A 302 -6.77 3.62 12.83
CA ALA A 302 -6.69 2.86 14.07
C ALA A 302 -7.41 1.52 13.99
N ASP A 303 -8.46 1.46 13.17
CA ASP A 303 -9.17 0.24 12.88
C ASP A 303 -8.47 -0.53 11.74
N PRO A 304 -8.48 -1.88 11.79
CA PRO A 304 -7.85 -2.70 10.77
C PRO A 304 -8.43 -2.50 9.36
N ALA A 305 -9.70 -2.16 9.22
CA ALA A 305 -10.37 -2.06 7.92
C ALA A 305 -9.86 -0.84 7.14
N ALA A 306 -9.76 0.32 7.79
CA ALA A 306 -9.20 1.52 7.17
C ALA A 306 -7.69 1.39 6.95
N GLN A 307 -6.94 0.74 7.84
CA GLN A 307 -5.53 0.41 7.58
C GLN A 307 -5.37 -0.47 6.33
N GLN A 308 -6.27 -1.45 6.15
CA GLN A 308 -6.28 -2.29 4.95
C GLN A 308 -6.63 -1.47 3.70
N ALA A 309 -7.65 -0.61 3.75
CA ALA A 309 -8.03 0.24 2.62
C ALA A 309 -6.88 1.15 2.15
N VAL A 310 -6.13 1.75 3.09
CA VAL A 310 -4.93 2.54 2.76
C VAL A 310 -3.84 1.64 2.14
N SER A 311 -3.66 0.42 2.66
CA SER A 311 -2.67 -0.52 2.14
C SER A 311 -3.01 -0.97 0.72
N ASP A 312 -4.27 -1.26 0.42
CA ASP A 312 -4.76 -1.61 -0.91
C ASP A 312 -4.60 -0.43 -1.88
N TRP A 313 -4.92 0.78 -1.41
CA TRP A 313 -4.74 2.01 -2.20
C TRP A 313 -3.27 2.25 -2.55
N LEU A 314 -2.35 2.05 -1.60
CA LEU A 314 -0.92 2.20 -1.80
C LEU A 314 -0.40 1.13 -2.76
N THR A 315 -0.64 -0.15 -2.46
CA THR A 315 -0.07 -1.27 -3.23
C THR A 315 -0.63 -1.38 -4.65
N SER A 316 -1.77 -0.75 -4.96
CA SER A 316 -2.28 -0.61 -6.33
C SER A 316 -1.59 0.50 -7.15
N ARG A 317 -0.79 1.37 -6.52
CA ARG A 317 -0.10 2.51 -7.15
C ARG A 317 1.42 2.47 -7.04
N LEU A 318 1.95 1.84 -6.00
CA LEU A 318 3.39 1.68 -5.81
C LEU A 318 3.94 0.68 -6.82
N GLY A 319 4.98 1.09 -7.55
CA GLY A 319 5.57 0.28 -8.62
C GLY A 319 4.65 0.07 -9.85
N ILE A 320 3.50 0.75 -9.94
CA ILE A 320 2.59 0.70 -11.08
C ILE A 320 2.37 2.12 -11.59
N ARG A 321 2.93 2.45 -12.74
CA ARG A 321 2.67 3.75 -13.39
C ARG A 321 1.28 3.74 -14.00
N GLU A 322 0.57 4.86 -13.95
CA GLU A 322 -0.77 5.01 -14.51
C GLU A 322 -0.83 4.69 -16.01
N ALA A 323 0.26 4.98 -16.73
CA ALA A 323 0.48 4.61 -18.12
C ALA A 323 0.32 3.09 -18.38
N PHE A 324 0.58 2.27 -17.37
CA PHE A 324 0.55 0.80 -17.44
C PHE A 324 -0.65 0.20 -16.71
N SER A 325 -1.67 1.03 -16.42
CA SER A 325 -2.90 0.53 -15.81
C SER A 325 -3.55 -0.52 -16.72
N PRO A 326 -3.79 -1.76 -16.22
CA PRO A 326 -4.37 -2.83 -17.01
C PRO A 326 -5.67 -2.46 -17.76
N PRO A 327 -6.58 -1.63 -17.22
CA PRO A 327 -7.79 -1.21 -17.94
C PRO A 327 -7.51 -0.44 -19.23
N ARG A 328 -6.53 0.47 -19.26
CA ARG A 328 -6.20 1.24 -20.47
C ARG A 328 -5.61 0.32 -21.54
N LEU A 329 -4.69 -0.55 -21.16
CA LEU A 329 -4.08 -1.53 -22.07
C LEU A 329 -5.12 -2.52 -22.63
N THR A 330 -6.09 -2.90 -21.81
CA THR A 330 -7.20 -3.77 -22.23
C THR A 330 -8.01 -3.12 -23.36
N ARG A 331 -8.39 -1.85 -23.22
CA ARG A 331 -9.14 -1.12 -24.25
C ARG A 331 -8.40 -1.03 -25.59
N VAL A 332 -7.08 -0.85 -25.55
CA VAL A 332 -6.27 -0.81 -26.78
C VAL A 332 -6.29 -2.16 -27.48
N VAL A 333 -6.08 -3.27 -26.75
CA VAL A 333 -6.14 -4.62 -27.33
C VAL A 333 -7.53 -4.91 -27.88
N GLU A 334 -8.60 -4.55 -27.17
CA GLU A 334 -9.98 -4.70 -27.61
C GLU A 334 -10.28 -3.93 -28.90
N ALA A 335 -9.70 -2.73 -29.08
CA ALA A 335 -9.83 -1.97 -30.32
C ALA A 335 -9.25 -2.72 -31.53
N PHE A 336 -8.07 -3.35 -31.38
CA PHE A 336 -7.48 -4.18 -32.43
C PHE A 336 -8.28 -5.45 -32.70
N GLU A 337 -8.81 -6.10 -31.67
CA GLU A 337 -9.68 -7.29 -31.82
C GLU A 337 -11.00 -6.93 -32.53
N ALA A 338 -11.61 -5.81 -32.18
CA ALA A 338 -12.81 -5.29 -32.83
C ALA A 338 -12.55 -4.95 -34.29
N GLN A 339 -11.42 -4.29 -34.59
CA GLN A 339 -11.01 -4.00 -35.97
C GLN A 339 -10.79 -5.29 -36.77
N LEU A 340 -10.13 -6.29 -36.20
CA LEU A 340 -9.93 -7.59 -36.85
C LEU A 340 -11.27 -8.27 -37.16
N LYS A 341 -12.20 -8.24 -36.21
CA LYS A 341 -13.54 -8.81 -36.38
C LYS A 341 -14.28 -8.11 -37.53
N ALA A 342 -14.28 -6.77 -37.54
CA ALA A 342 -14.90 -5.99 -38.60
C ALA A 342 -14.30 -6.31 -39.99
N GLU A 343 -12.97 -6.44 -40.08
CA GLU A 343 -12.29 -6.79 -41.33
C GLU A 343 -12.55 -8.24 -41.78
N ARG A 344 -12.74 -9.18 -40.86
CA ARG A 344 -13.13 -10.57 -41.16
C ARG A 344 -14.57 -10.69 -41.67
N GLU A 345 -15.46 -9.86 -41.15
CA GLU A 345 -16.89 -9.83 -41.49
C GLU A 345 -17.18 -8.94 -42.72
N ALA A 346 -16.20 -8.15 -43.16
CA ALA A 346 -16.31 -7.30 -44.34
C ALA A 346 -16.49 -8.11 -45.62
N ASN A 347 -17.50 -7.72 -46.41
CA ASN A 347 -17.77 -8.27 -47.73
C ASN A 347 -17.48 -7.24 -48.81
N ASP A 348 -16.93 -7.68 -49.94
CA ASP A 348 -16.82 -6.86 -51.15
C ASP A 348 -18.22 -6.76 -51.77
N LEU A 349 -18.98 -5.78 -51.30
CA LEU A 349 -20.16 -5.30 -52.01
C LEU A 349 -19.79 -3.93 -52.57
N ASP A 350 -19.41 -3.89 -53.85
CA ASP A 350 -19.26 -2.62 -54.57
C ASP A 350 -20.66 -2.01 -54.69
N TYR A 351 -20.87 -0.84 -54.08
CA TYR A 351 -22.07 -0.04 -54.28
C TYR A 351 -21.70 1.20 -55.11
N ASP A 352 -22.52 1.55 -56.11
CA ASP A 352 -22.40 2.84 -56.81
C ASP A 352 -22.88 4.02 -55.94
N GLU A 353 -22.67 5.26 -56.41
CA GLU A 353 -23.11 6.48 -55.71
C GLU A 353 -24.64 6.55 -55.49
N ALA A 354 -25.43 5.65 -56.09
CA ALA A 354 -26.87 5.52 -55.92
C ALA A 354 -27.27 4.33 -55.02
N GLY A 355 -26.31 3.65 -54.38
CA GLY A 355 -26.55 2.53 -53.47
C GLY A 355 -26.94 1.22 -54.16
N ARG A 356 -26.63 1.04 -55.46
CA ARG A 356 -26.85 -0.22 -56.19
C ARG A 356 -25.56 -1.03 -56.28
N LEU A 357 -25.70 -2.35 -56.14
CA LEU A 357 -24.62 -3.33 -56.27
C LEU A 357 -24.01 -3.32 -57.68
N ARG A 358 -22.71 -3.01 -57.80
CA ARG A 358 -21.94 -3.20 -59.04
C ARG A 358 -21.41 -4.63 -59.07
N PHE A 359 -21.78 -5.37 -60.11
CA PHE A 359 -21.11 -6.63 -60.44
C PHE A 359 -19.89 -6.32 -61.29
N SER A 360 -18.68 -6.47 -60.73
CA SER A 360 -17.46 -6.57 -61.52
C SER A 360 -17.35 -7.98 -62.08
N ALA A 361 -17.78 -8.16 -63.33
CA ALA A 361 -17.42 -9.34 -64.11
C ALA A 361 -15.89 -9.38 -64.24
N ILE A 362 -15.29 -10.44 -63.73
CA ILE A 362 -13.85 -10.69 -63.75
C ILE A 362 -13.36 -10.83 -65.20
N ASP A 363 -12.23 -10.21 -65.49
CA ASP A 363 -11.38 -10.44 -66.65
C ASP A 363 -11.04 -11.94 -66.83
N VAL A 364 -11.76 -12.61 -67.74
CA VAL A 364 -11.25 -13.78 -68.48
C VAL A 364 -11.89 -13.78 -69.87
N ALA A 365 -11.35 -12.98 -70.81
CA ALA A 365 -11.39 -13.25 -72.26
C ALA A 365 -10.69 -12.13 -73.05
N ALA A 366 -9.38 -11.96 -72.85
CA ALA A 366 -8.51 -11.30 -73.83
C ALA A 366 -7.46 -12.31 -74.28
N GLY A 367 -7.83 -13.12 -75.27
CA GLY A 367 -6.92 -14.11 -75.84
C GLY A 367 -7.62 -15.22 -76.61
N ALA A 368 -8.17 -14.88 -77.78
CA ALA A 368 -8.31 -15.74 -78.98
C ALA A 368 -9.56 -15.37 -79.78
N ALA A 369 -9.38 -14.60 -80.87
CA ALA A 369 -10.02 -14.78 -82.18
C ALA A 369 -9.78 -13.52 -83.03
N ASP A 370 -8.55 -13.41 -83.51
CA ASP A 370 -8.28 -12.81 -84.81
C ASP A 370 -8.75 -13.83 -85.87
N ALA A 371 -9.64 -13.41 -86.78
CA ALA A 371 -9.96 -13.98 -88.12
C ALA A 371 -11.47 -14.04 -88.47
N LEU A 372 -11.78 -13.50 -89.67
CA LEU A 372 -13.05 -13.42 -90.44
C LEU A 372 -14.07 -12.35 -89.95
N ARG A 373 -14.21 -11.18 -90.60
CA ARG A 373 -14.61 -10.80 -91.98
C ARG A 373 -16.14 -10.69 -92.16
N ASP A 374 -16.52 -9.43 -92.41
CA ASP A 374 -17.69 -8.83 -93.11
C ASP A 374 -18.97 -8.41 -92.35
N PRO A 375 -19.54 -7.23 -92.69
CA PRO A 375 -20.61 -6.54 -91.96
C PRO A 375 -21.99 -6.69 -92.63
N GLY A 376 -23.07 -6.49 -91.86
CA GLY A 376 -24.43 -6.31 -92.38
C GLY A 376 -25.39 -5.73 -91.33
N PRO A 377 -26.40 -4.94 -91.70
CA PRO A 377 -26.87 -3.82 -90.89
C PRO A 377 -28.27 -3.98 -90.26
N ALA A 378 -28.47 -3.21 -89.18
CA ALA A 378 -29.71 -2.58 -88.70
C ALA A 378 -31.02 -3.40 -88.61
N GLY A 379 -31.59 -3.48 -87.40
CA GLY A 379 -32.95 -3.98 -87.20
C GLY A 379 -33.52 -3.77 -85.79
N GLN A 380 -34.07 -2.58 -85.57
CA GLN A 380 -35.26 -2.28 -84.75
C GLN A 380 -35.24 -2.52 -83.23
N ALA A 381 -35.13 -1.39 -82.53
CA ALA A 381 -35.82 -1.17 -81.27
C ALA A 381 -37.35 -1.28 -81.45
N GLY A 382 -38.01 -1.92 -80.48
CA GLY A 382 -39.44 -1.77 -80.25
C GLY A 382 -40.14 -3.07 -79.89
N ALA A 383 -40.48 -3.25 -78.61
CA ALA A 383 -41.89 -3.28 -78.20
C ALA A 383 -42.05 -3.65 -76.71
N LEU A 384 -42.87 -2.81 -76.07
CA LEU A 384 -43.82 -3.13 -75.01
C LEU A 384 -43.30 -3.58 -73.64
N ALA A 385 -43.25 -2.58 -72.76
CA ALA A 385 -43.89 -2.69 -71.47
C ALA A 385 -45.29 -3.34 -71.61
N GLY A 386 -45.50 -4.46 -70.94
CA GLY A 386 -46.78 -5.14 -70.90
C GLY A 386 -46.86 -6.04 -69.67
N ALA A 387 -47.84 -5.74 -68.81
CA ALA A 387 -48.39 -6.57 -67.75
C ALA A 387 -47.54 -6.78 -66.48
N ILE A 388 -47.67 -5.80 -65.57
CA ILE A 388 -47.89 -6.13 -64.16
C ILE A 388 -49.23 -6.86 -64.12
N GLY A 389 -49.19 -8.17 -63.88
CA GLY A 389 -50.34 -9.01 -63.57
C GLY A 389 -50.01 -9.82 -62.33
N ASP A 390 -50.71 -9.53 -61.24
CA ASP A 390 -50.65 -10.24 -59.97
C ASP A 390 -50.84 -11.75 -60.15
N ALA A 391 -49.89 -12.53 -59.62
CA ALA A 391 -50.13 -13.92 -59.24
C ALA A 391 -49.33 -14.23 -57.97
N LYS A 392 -50.08 -14.21 -56.86
CA LYS A 392 -49.70 -14.73 -55.55
C LYS A 392 -49.29 -16.20 -55.72
N GLY A 393 -47.99 -16.48 -55.71
CA GLY A 393 -47.46 -17.83 -55.87
C GLY A 393 -46.04 -17.89 -55.33
N GLY A 394 -45.88 -18.52 -54.16
CA GLY A 394 -44.59 -18.71 -53.53
C GLY A 394 -43.62 -19.45 -54.44
N ALA A 395 -42.55 -18.75 -54.82
CA ALA A 395 -41.26 -19.36 -55.01
C ALA A 395 -40.30 -18.52 -54.17
N ALA A 396 -39.88 -19.08 -53.04
CA ALA A 396 -38.68 -18.65 -52.37
C ALA A 396 -37.53 -18.81 -53.38
N ALA A 397 -37.30 -17.78 -54.19
CA ALA A 397 -36.05 -17.63 -54.88
C ALA A 397 -35.02 -17.50 -53.77
N LEU A 398 -34.33 -18.61 -53.48
CA LEU A 398 -33.07 -18.63 -52.74
C LEU A 398 -32.19 -17.57 -53.38
N ARG A 399 -32.21 -16.35 -52.83
CA ARG A 399 -31.17 -15.36 -53.06
C ARG A 399 -29.93 -15.94 -52.40
N MET A 400 -29.20 -16.77 -53.14
CA MET A 400 -27.81 -17.05 -52.82
C MET A 400 -27.05 -15.74 -52.98
N THR A 401 -27.03 -14.93 -51.92
CA THR A 401 -26.09 -13.83 -51.77
C THR A 401 -24.70 -14.44 -51.64
N TYR A 402 -24.04 -14.65 -52.77
CA TYR A 402 -22.61 -14.94 -52.81
C TYR A 402 -21.87 -13.65 -52.40
N ALA A 403 -21.88 -13.35 -51.10
CA ALA A 403 -21.08 -12.27 -50.55
C ALA A 403 -19.62 -12.69 -50.65
N ARG A 404 -18.88 -12.07 -51.60
CA ARG A 404 -17.46 -12.32 -51.75
C ARG A 404 -16.77 -11.73 -50.52
N LYS A 405 -16.11 -12.56 -49.72
CA LYS A 405 -15.30 -12.08 -48.59
C LYS A 405 -14.26 -11.09 -49.11
N ARG A 406 -14.16 -9.93 -48.43
CA ARG A 406 -13.21 -8.89 -48.77
C ARG A 406 -11.78 -9.44 -48.76
N ARG A 407 -11.00 -9.08 -49.77
CA ARG A 407 -9.58 -9.43 -49.88
C ARG A 407 -8.70 -8.21 -49.57
N TYR A 408 -7.56 -8.46 -48.94
CA TYR A 408 -6.66 -7.42 -48.44
C TYR A 408 -5.29 -7.53 -49.10
N GLY A 409 -4.77 -6.38 -49.54
CA GLY A 409 -3.43 -6.27 -50.12
C GLY A 409 -2.32 -6.40 -49.07
N ARG A 410 -1.09 -6.57 -49.54
CA ARG A 410 0.10 -6.75 -48.68
C ARG A 410 0.36 -5.53 -47.78
N LEU A 411 0.20 -4.32 -48.30
CA LEU A 411 0.41 -3.07 -47.54
C LEU A 411 -0.60 -2.92 -46.40
N HIS A 412 -1.85 -3.36 -46.61
CA HIS A 412 -2.87 -3.32 -45.57
C HIS A 412 -2.53 -4.23 -44.38
N VAL A 413 -2.22 -5.49 -44.68
CA VAL A 413 -1.86 -6.46 -43.63
C VAL A 413 -0.56 -6.06 -42.95
N ALA A 414 0.44 -5.56 -43.70
CA ALA A 414 1.69 -5.05 -43.13
C ALA A 414 1.47 -3.86 -42.19
N ALA A 415 0.59 -2.92 -42.54
CA ALA A 415 0.28 -1.78 -41.68
C ALA A 415 -0.43 -2.19 -40.38
N ARG A 416 -1.37 -3.16 -40.43
CA ARG A 416 -2.07 -3.69 -39.25
C ARG A 416 -1.14 -4.46 -38.33
N THR A 417 -0.36 -5.38 -38.90
CA THR A 417 0.62 -6.17 -38.15
C THR A 417 1.71 -5.29 -37.54
N GLY A 418 2.19 -4.28 -38.26
CA GLY A 418 3.16 -3.30 -37.74
C GLY A 418 2.64 -2.47 -36.56
N GLN A 419 1.36 -2.08 -36.57
CA GLN A 419 0.74 -1.40 -35.41
C GLN A 419 0.68 -2.31 -34.18
N ILE A 420 0.35 -3.59 -34.37
CA ILE A 420 0.32 -4.57 -33.27
C ILE A 420 1.74 -4.90 -32.79
N ASP A 421 2.73 -4.96 -33.67
CA ASP A 421 4.14 -5.16 -33.30
C ASP A 421 4.65 -4.01 -32.43
N ALA A 422 4.25 -2.77 -32.73
CA ALA A 422 4.53 -1.62 -31.87
C ALA A 422 3.85 -1.75 -30.49
N LEU A 423 2.60 -2.21 -30.44
CA LEU A 423 1.89 -2.49 -29.18
C LEU A 423 2.60 -3.58 -28.36
N LEU A 424 2.99 -4.69 -28.99
CA LEU A 424 3.71 -5.79 -28.34
C LEU A 424 5.05 -5.35 -27.78
N THR A 425 5.78 -4.50 -28.51
CA THR A 425 7.04 -3.90 -28.04
C THR A 425 6.82 -3.07 -26.79
N ARG A 426 5.75 -2.26 -26.74
CA ARG A 426 5.38 -1.48 -25.56
C ARG A 426 4.99 -2.37 -24.38
N LEU A 427 4.16 -3.39 -24.61
CA LEU A 427 3.78 -4.35 -23.56
C LEU A 427 5.00 -5.06 -22.97
N ALA A 428 5.98 -5.42 -23.80
CA ALA A 428 7.25 -6.00 -23.34
C ALA A 428 8.05 -5.01 -22.48
N ALA A 429 8.18 -3.75 -22.90
CA ALA A 429 8.85 -2.71 -22.10
C ALA A 429 8.16 -2.48 -20.74
N CYS A 430 6.82 -2.46 -20.73
CA CYS A 430 6.05 -2.39 -19.48
C CYS A 430 6.34 -3.58 -18.56
N ARG A 431 6.50 -4.77 -19.14
CA ARG A 431 6.80 -6.00 -18.38
C ARG A 431 8.19 -5.97 -17.77
N ASP A 432 9.18 -5.45 -18.50
CA ASP A 432 10.55 -5.28 -18.01
C ASP A 432 10.61 -4.26 -16.86
N GLU A 433 9.89 -3.14 -16.98
CA GLU A 433 9.78 -2.15 -15.90
C GLU A 433 9.11 -2.76 -14.65
N LEU A 434 8.03 -3.52 -14.84
CA LEU A 434 7.37 -4.23 -13.73
C LEU A 434 8.29 -5.26 -13.06
N ALA A 435 9.12 -5.96 -13.84
CA ALA A 435 10.12 -6.88 -13.29
C ALA A 435 11.18 -6.14 -12.46
N ALA A 436 11.60 -4.94 -12.88
CA ALA A 436 12.48 -4.08 -12.09
C ALA A 436 11.83 -3.65 -10.77
N GLN A 437 10.52 -3.35 -10.76
CA GLN A 437 9.78 -3.02 -9.53
C GLN A 437 9.66 -4.23 -8.59
N GLN A 438 9.39 -5.42 -9.12
CA GLN A 438 9.40 -6.66 -8.36
C GLN A 438 10.77 -6.94 -7.71
N ALA A 439 11.85 -6.73 -8.46
CA ALA A 439 13.22 -6.85 -7.95
C ALA A 439 13.53 -5.77 -6.89
N SER A 440 13.07 -4.54 -7.08
CA SER A 440 13.22 -3.46 -6.10
C SER A 440 12.51 -3.78 -4.80
N LEU A 441 11.28 -4.29 -4.85
CA LEU A 441 10.52 -4.71 -3.66
C LEU A 441 11.23 -5.86 -2.93
N ALA A 442 11.72 -6.86 -3.68
CA ALA A 442 12.47 -7.99 -3.11
C ALA A 442 13.77 -7.52 -2.42
N SER A 443 14.53 -6.63 -3.07
CA SER A 443 15.75 -6.06 -2.50
C SER A 443 15.46 -5.23 -1.25
N TRP A 444 14.44 -4.36 -1.28
CA TRP A 444 14.06 -3.53 -0.13
C TRP A 444 13.58 -4.40 1.03
N SER A 445 12.63 -5.31 0.80
CA SER A 445 12.07 -6.16 1.87
C SER A 445 13.09 -7.11 2.50
N GLY A 446 14.12 -7.55 1.77
CA GLY A 446 15.22 -8.34 2.33
C GLY A 446 16.14 -7.57 3.27
N GLN A 447 16.10 -6.23 3.24
CA GLN A 447 16.98 -5.37 4.03
C GLN A 447 16.22 -4.51 5.05
N ALA A 448 14.95 -4.24 4.80
CA ALA A 448 14.11 -3.39 5.63
C ALA A 448 13.84 -4.04 6.99
N LEU A 449 14.18 -3.32 8.05
CA LEU A 449 13.93 -3.72 9.44
C LEU A 449 12.48 -3.47 9.82
N TRP A 450 11.89 -2.41 9.27
CA TRP A 450 10.58 -1.88 9.65
C TRP A 450 9.43 -2.34 8.76
N ALA A 451 9.73 -3.07 7.67
CA ALA A 451 8.72 -3.52 6.72
C ALA A 451 7.67 -4.41 7.40
N ASP A 452 6.39 -4.12 7.16
CA ASP A 452 5.30 -5.01 7.54
C ASP A 452 5.20 -6.15 6.52
N PRO A 453 5.41 -7.42 6.93
CA PRO A 453 5.30 -8.57 6.03
C PRO A 453 3.97 -8.64 5.28
N ARG A 454 2.85 -8.23 5.92
CA ARG A 454 1.52 -8.24 5.28
C ARG A 454 1.46 -7.28 4.10
N PHE A 455 2.02 -6.09 4.27
CA PHE A 455 2.12 -5.09 3.21
C PHE A 455 3.03 -5.57 2.07
N VAL A 456 4.18 -6.20 2.39
CA VAL A 456 5.09 -6.75 1.38
C VAL A 456 4.41 -7.84 0.55
N ASP A 457 3.69 -8.74 1.21
CA ASP A 457 2.99 -9.83 0.52
C ASP A 457 1.85 -9.31 -0.36
N LEU A 458 1.09 -8.32 0.12
CA LEU A 458 0.07 -7.64 -0.67
C LEU A 458 0.66 -6.94 -1.91
N ALA A 459 1.75 -6.19 -1.74
CA ALA A 459 2.46 -5.54 -2.85
C ALA A 459 2.96 -6.57 -3.86
N ARG A 460 3.54 -7.69 -3.40
CA ARG A 460 4.02 -8.78 -4.26
C ARG A 460 2.87 -9.41 -5.06
N GLN A 461 1.72 -9.65 -4.42
CA GLN A 461 0.53 -10.19 -5.07
C GLN A 461 -0.02 -9.24 -6.14
N ASN A 462 -0.10 -7.94 -5.84
CA ASN A 462 -0.58 -6.95 -6.80
C ASN A 462 0.34 -6.85 -8.02
N LEU A 463 1.66 -6.76 -7.82
CA LEU A 463 2.62 -6.74 -8.94
C LEU A 463 2.56 -8.03 -9.77
N ALA A 464 2.38 -9.20 -9.13
CA ALA A 464 2.21 -10.47 -9.83
C ALA A 464 0.88 -10.52 -10.62
N GLY A 465 -0.21 -9.98 -10.07
CA GLY A 465 -1.49 -9.87 -10.77
C GLY A 465 -1.40 -8.99 -12.01
N VAL A 466 -0.72 -7.84 -11.92
CA VAL A 466 -0.47 -6.95 -13.07
C VAL A 466 0.38 -7.66 -14.12
N ALA A 467 1.42 -8.40 -13.71
CA ALA A 467 2.25 -9.17 -14.63
C ALA A 467 1.44 -10.18 -15.44
N LEU A 468 0.59 -10.96 -14.77
CA LEU A 468 -0.30 -11.92 -15.44
C LEU A 468 -1.27 -11.24 -16.41
N ALA A 469 -1.80 -10.06 -16.04
CA ALA A 469 -2.67 -9.28 -16.93
C ALA A 469 -1.92 -8.80 -18.19
N LEU A 470 -0.68 -8.32 -18.04
CA LEU A 470 0.17 -7.91 -19.18
C LEU A 470 0.47 -9.10 -20.11
N ASP A 471 0.82 -10.26 -19.55
CA ASP A 471 1.12 -11.46 -20.31
C ASP A 471 -0.12 -11.95 -21.10
N ALA A 472 -1.31 -11.88 -20.48
CA ALA A 472 -2.58 -12.20 -21.13
C ALA A 472 -2.92 -11.23 -22.27
N LEU A 473 -2.70 -9.92 -22.07
CA LEU A 473 -2.90 -8.91 -23.11
C LEU A 473 -1.92 -9.08 -24.28
N ALA A 474 -0.66 -9.41 -24.00
CA ALA A 474 0.32 -9.71 -25.03
C ALA A 474 -0.06 -10.97 -25.83
N ALA A 475 -0.63 -12.00 -25.19
CA ALA A 475 -1.16 -13.17 -25.88
C ALA A 475 -2.31 -12.82 -26.82
N ARG A 476 -3.31 -12.07 -26.34
CA ARG A 476 -4.43 -11.57 -27.14
C ARG A 476 -3.99 -10.73 -28.34
N ALA A 477 -3.02 -9.83 -28.13
CA ALA A 477 -2.45 -9.03 -29.22
C ALA A 477 -1.73 -9.90 -30.26
N ARG A 478 -0.98 -10.93 -29.85
CA ARG A 478 -0.37 -11.91 -30.79
C ARG A 478 -1.42 -12.69 -31.58
N ASP A 479 -2.51 -13.10 -30.95
CA ASP A 479 -3.61 -13.79 -31.64
C ASP A 479 -4.31 -12.87 -32.65
N ALA A 480 -4.53 -11.60 -32.30
CA ALA A 480 -5.06 -10.60 -33.22
C ALA A 480 -4.13 -10.39 -34.42
N ARG A 481 -2.81 -10.29 -34.18
CA ARG A 481 -1.79 -10.18 -35.22
C ARG A 481 -1.84 -11.34 -36.20
N ALA A 482 -1.80 -12.58 -35.70
CA ALA A 482 -1.93 -13.80 -36.51
C ALA A 482 -3.28 -13.81 -37.27
N GLY A 483 -4.33 -13.27 -36.65
CA GLY A 483 -5.63 -13.11 -37.27
C GLY A 483 -5.64 -12.18 -38.48
N PHE A 484 -4.92 -11.05 -38.43
CA PHE A 484 -4.72 -10.15 -39.57
C PHE A 484 -3.87 -10.80 -40.67
N GLU A 485 -2.84 -11.58 -40.31
CA GLU A 485 -2.01 -12.31 -41.29
C GLU A 485 -2.80 -13.36 -42.08
N ALA A 486 -3.80 -13.97 -41.43
CA ALA A 486 -4.69 -14.98 -42.01
C ALA A 486 -5.86 -14.39 -42.82
N LEU A 487 -5.97 -13.06 -42.96
CA LEU A 487 -7.01 -12.44 -43.78
C LEU A 487 -6.88 -12.86 -45.26
N PRO A 488 -8.00 -12.99 -46.01
CA PRO A 488 -7.97 -13.34 -47.43
C PRO A 488 -7.11 -12.35 -48.22
N ARG A 489 -6.17 -12.86 -49.02
CA ARG A 489 -5.17 -12.02 -49.72
C ARG A 489 -5.65 -11.55 -51.09
N LEU A 490 -5.24 -10.34 -51.46
CA LEU A 490 -5.29 -9.80 -52.81
C LEU A 490 -3.89 -9.93 -53.44
N ASP A 491 -3.83 -10.25 -54.74
CA ASP A 491 -2.55 -10.39 -55.46
C ASP A 491 -1.82 -9.05 -55.68
N ALA A 492 -2.55 -7.94 -55.59
CA ALA A 492 -2.00 -6.58 -55.63
C ALA A 492 -1.68 -6.04 -54.22
N ASP A 493 -0.74 -5.09 -54.13
CA ASP A 493 -0.26 -4.53 -52.86
C ASP A 493 -1.34 -3.80 -52.05
N GLY A 494 -2.39 -3.28 -52.70
CA GLY A 494 -3.53 -2.59 -52.06
C GLY A 494 -3.16 -1.22 -51.49
N SER A 495 -4.05 -0.63 -50.68
CA SER A 495 -3.83 0.66 -50.00
C SER A 495 -3.51 0.47 -48.52
N MET A 496 -2.82 1.45 -47.93
CA MET A 496 -2.54 1.49 -46.50
C MET A 496 -3.79 1.95 -45.73
N PRO A 497 -4.26 1.20 -44.73
CA PRO A 497 -5.42 1.60 -43.92
C PRO A 497 -5.06 2.72 -42.95
N ALA A 498 -6.07 3.50 -42.56
CA ALA A 498 -5.96 4.41 -41.44
C ALA A 498 -5.57 3.65 -40.16
N PRO A 499 -4.79 4.24 -39.24
CA PRO A 499 -4.46 3.65 -37.94
C PRO A 499 -5.73 3.23 -37.17
N VAL A 500 -5.62 2.18 -36.36
CA VAL A 500 -6.71 1.79 -35.47
C VAL A 500 -6.89 2.88 -34.41
N GLU A 501 -8.10 3.43 -34.31
CA GLU A 501 -8.40 4.45 -33.30
C GLU A 501 -8.40 3.81 -31.92
N HIS A 502 -7.48 4.25 -31.07
CA HIS A 502 -7.41 3.88 -29.67
C HIS A 502 -6.87 5.06 -28.85
N GLU A 503 -7.06 5.01 -27.53
CA GLU A 503 -6.52 6.02 -26.61
C GLU A 503 -4.99 6.15 -26.80
N ALA A 504 -4.49 7.38 -26.86
CA ALA A 504 -3.06 7.63 -27.03
C ALA A 504 -2.30 7.14 -25.79
N PHE A 505 -1.19 6.45 -26.01
CA PHE A 505 -0.26 6.11 -24.94
C PHE A 505 0.49 7.38 -24.53
N PRO A 506 0.58 7.71 -23.23
CA PRO A 506 1.54 8.71 -22.77
C PRO A 506 2.96 8.19 -23.03
N ASP A 507 3.86 9.08 -23.48
CA ASP A 507 5.26 8.78 -23.78
C ASP A 507 6.09 8.38 -22.55
#